data_AF-A0A947C967-F1
#
_entry.id   AF-A0A947C967-F1
#
_cell.length_a   1.000
_cell.length_b   1.000
_cell.length_c   1.000
_cell.angle_alpha   90.00
_cell.angle_beta   90.00
_cell.angle_gamma   90.00
#
_symmetry.space_group_name_H-M   'P 1'
#
loop_
_entity.id
_entity.type
_entity.pdbx_description
1 polymer ?
#
loop_
_entity_poly.entity_id
_entity_poly.type
_entity_poly.pdbx_seq_one_letter_code
_entity_poly.pdbx_strand_id
1 'polypeptide(L)'
;IIDDCTVRVDDFVYDGTGIDVRFYGGLGGDYSGGFSMSEEDLRRIGGYDGSEPVYAQLPEDRTFDDLDGISVWCVPVSASFGDGLFTNP
;
A
#
# COMPACT_ATOMS: atom_id res chain seq x y z
N ILE A 1 7.81 -8.53 -1.37
CA ILE A 1 8.42 -8.02 -2.62
C ILE A 1 8.62 -9.21 -3.54
N ILE A 2 8.09 -9.18 -4.77
CA ILE A 2 8.14 -10.31 -5.70
C ILE A 2 9.01 -10.04 -6.94
N ASP A 3 9.27 -8.78 -7.26
CA ASP A 3 10.17 -8.30 -8.31
C ASP A 3 10.60 -6.86 -8.01
N ASP A 4 11.32 -6.21 -8.94
CA ASP A 4 11.96 -4.89 -8.77
C ASP A 4 10.98 -3.72 -8.61
N CYS A 5 9.70 -3.89 -8.90
CA CYS A 5 8.70 -2.84 -8.72
C CYS A 5 7.41 -3.30 -8.04
N THR A 6 7.27 -4.56 -7.65
CA THR A 6 5.99 -5.11 -7.17
C THR A 6 6.06 -5.66 -5.75
N VAL A 7 5.13 -5.19 -4.91
CA VAL A 7 4.81 -5.76 -3.60
C VAL A 7 3.50 -6.52 -3.72
N ARG A 8 3.54 -7.83 -3.47
CA ARG A 8 2.35 -8.65 -3.26
C ARG A 8 1.91 -8.57 -1.80
N VAL A 9 0.64 -8.28 -1.58
CA VAL A 9 -0.04 -8.24 -0.28
C VAL A 9 -1.01 -9.41 -0.23
N ASP A 10 -0.67 -10.42 0.58
CA ASP A 10 -1.50 -11.60 0.82
C ASP A 10 -2.44 -11.37 2.00
N ASP A 11 -3.50 -12.18 2.07
CA ASP A 11 -4.51 -12.14 3.14
C ASP A 11 -5.08 -10.73 3.39
N PHE A 12 -5.18 -9.93 2.31
CA PHE A 12 -5.62 -8.55 2.38
C PHE A 12 -7.13 -8.45 2.63
N VAL A 13 -7.49 -8.07 3.85
CA VAL A 13 -8.89 -7.86 4.26
C VAL A 13 -9.15 -6.38 4.47
N TYR A 14 -10.06 -5.83 3.68
CA TYR A 14 -10.44 -4.42 3.74
C TYR A 14 -11.86 -4.25 3.19
N ASP A 15 -12.70 -3.46 3.85
CA ASP A 15 -14.12 -3.31 3.48
C ASP A 15 -14.35 -2.48 2.20
N GLY A 16 -13.32 -1.77 1.72
CA GLY A 16 -13.37 -0.99 0.48
C GLY A 16 -14.13 0.33 0.60
N THR A 17 -14.36 0.86 1.80
CA THR A 17 -15.30 1.99 2.02
C THR A 17 -14.64 3.35 2.31
N GLY A 18 -13.32 3.42 2.48
CA GLY A 18 -12.58 4.66 2.68
C GLY A 18 -12.69 5.64 1.49
N ILE A 19 -12.26 6.90 1.66
CA ILE A 19 -12.56 7.99 0.70
C ILE A 19 -11.71 7.91 -0.57
N ASP A 20 -10.39 7.82 -0.41
CA ASP A 20 -9.38 7.53 -1.43
C ASP A 20 -8.27 6.78 -0.70
N VAL A 21 -8.28 5.46 -0.82
CA VAL A 21 -7.39 4.57 -0.08
C VAL A 21 -6.46 3.87 -1.04
N ARG A 22 -5.16 3.91 -0.78
CA ARG A 22 -4.16 3.34 -1.69
C ARG A 22 -3.10 2.62 -0.89
N PHE A 23 -2.33 1.77 -1.56
CA PHE A 23 -1.05 1.37 -0.99
C PHE A 23 -0.09 2.55 -1.07
N TYR A 24 0.56 2.88 0.04
CA TYR A 24 1.55 3.94 0.13
C TYR A 24 2.88 3.38 0.59
N GLY A 25 3.95 3.73 -0.11
CA GLY A 25 5.32 3.52 0.31
C GLY A 25 5.78 4.68 1.19
N GLY A 26 6.55 4.37 2.24
CA GLY A 26 7.12 5.37 3.15
C GLY A 26 8.41 4.89 3.81
N LEU A 27 9.08 5.81 4.51
CA LEU A 27 10.32 5.54 5.26
C LEU A 27 10.07 5.67 6.77
N GLY A 28 10.52 4.69 7.56
CA GLY A 28 10.41 4.70 9.01
C GLY A 28 8.98 4.79 9.52
N GLY A 29 8.00 4.33 8.73
CA GLY A 29 6.57 4.45 9.04
C GLY A 29 5.97 5.84 8.77
N ASP A 30 6.71 6.77 8.15
CA ASP A 30 6.14 8.02 7.66
C ASP A 30 5.55 7.85 6.26
N TYR A 31 4.24 7.66 6.21
CA TYR A 31 3.46 7.58 4.96
C TYR A 31 2.90 8.95 4.53
N SER A 32 2.96 9.96 5.40
CA SER A 32 2.50 11.32 5.09
C SER A 32 3.45 12.03 4.11
N GLY A 33 4.76 11.78 4.25
CA GLY A 33 5.79 12.14 3.27
C GLY A 33 6.03 11.08 2.18
N GLY A 34 5.22 10.02 2.17
CA GLY A 34 5.35 8.88 1.27
C GLY A 34 4.79 9.12 -0.13
N PHE A 35 4.62 8.04 -0.88
CA PHE A 35 4.08 8.08 -2.24
C PHE A 35 3.12 6.92 -2.52
N SER A 36 2.17 7.13 -3.43
CA SER A 36 1.23 6.10 -3.85
C SER A 36 1.95 5.01 -4.63
N MET A 37 1.67 3.76 -4.28
CA MET A 37 2.03 2.54 -5.00
C MET A 37 0.79 1.89 -5.64
N SER A 38 -0.26 2.67 -5.86
CA SER A 38 -1.47 2.25 -6.56
C SER A 38 -1.85 3.29 -7.60
N GLU A 39 -2.11 2.83 -8.83
CA GLU A 39 -2.65 3.69 -9.89
C GLU A 39 -4.10 4.10 -9.56
N GLU A 40 -4.88 3.14 -9.10
CA GLU A 40 -6.27 3.32 -8.70
C GLU A 40 -6.45 3.19 -7.19
N ASP A 41 -7.56 3.73 -6.71
CA ASP A 41 -8.02 3.60 -5.33
C ASP A 41 -8.49 2.17 -5.03
N LEU A 42 -8.22 1.71 -3.82
CA LEU A 42 -8.63 0.43 -3.24
C LEU A 42 -10.10 0.42 -2.80
N ARG A 43 -10.92 1.39 -3.19
CA ARG A 43 -12.38 1.28 -3.05
C ARG A 43 -12.93 0.21 -3.98
N ARG A 44 -13.69 -0.72 -3.41
CA ARG A 44 -14.34 -1.81 -4.17
C ARG A 44 -15.65 -2.19 -3.51
N ILE A 45 -16.72 -2.33 -4.31
CA ILE A 45 -18.00 -2.86 -3.80
C ILE A 45 -17.77 -4.30 -3.34
N GLY A 46 -18.07 -4.58 -2.06
CA GLY A 46 -17.84 -5.88 -1.43
C GLY A 46 -16.45 -6.04 -0.80
N GLY A 47 -15.56 -5.05 -0.96
CA GLY A 47 -14.24 -5.05 -0.34
C GLY A 47 -13.30 -6.14 -0.86
N TYR A 48 -12.36 -6.50 0.00
CA TYR A 48 -11.36 -7.56 -0.14
C TYR A 48 -11.52 -8.47 1.07
N ASP A 49 -11.63 -9.77 0.83
CA ASP A 49 -11.88 -10.79 1.86
C ASP A 49 -10.64 -11.64 2.17
N GLY A 50 -9.48 -11.26 1.62
CA GLY A 50 -8.20 -11.99 1.78
C GLY A 50 -8.06 -13.23 0.89
N SER A 51 -9.06 -13.58 0.08
CA SER A 51 -8.99 -14.78 -0.79
C SER A 51 -8.05 -14.63 -1.98
N GLU A 52 -7.83 -13.40 -2.45
CA GLU A 52 -6.94 -13.06 -3.56
C GLU A 52 -5.87 -12.06 -3.11
N PRO A 53 -4.62 -12.21 -3.59
CA PRO A 53 -3.58 -11.21 -3.33
C PRO A 53 -3.90 -9.90 -4.03
N VAL A 54 -3.48 -8.79 -3.43
CA VAL A 54 -3.49 -7.47 -4.06
C VAL A 54 -2.05 -7.02 -4.28
N TYR A 55 -1.83 -6.27 -5.35
CA TYR A 55 -0.50 -5.85 -5.76
C TYR A 55 -0.36 -4.33 -5.62
N ALA A 56 0.72 -3.91 -5.00
CA ALA A 56 1.17 -2.53 -4.98
C ALA A 56 2.40 -2.41 -5.89
N GLN A 57 2.39 -1.41 -6.77
CA GLN A 57 3.43 -1.22 -7.77
C GLN A 57 4.13 0.11 -7.57
N LEU A 58 5.46 0.11 -7.61
CA LEU A 58 6.25 1.32 -7.57
C LEU A 58 5.97 2.18 -8.81
N PRO A 59 5.82 3.51 -8.65
CA PRO A 59 5.85 4.44 -9.77
C PRO A 59 7.17 4.33 -10.56
N GLU A 60 7.15 4.74 -11.84
CA GLU A 60 8.32 4.64 -12.73
C GLU A 60 9.57 5.37 -12.20
N ASP A 61 9.41 6.39 -11.36
CA ASP A 61 10.48 7.20 -10.78
C ASP A 61 10.97 6.72 -9.40
N ARG A 62 10.53 5.53 -8.93
CA ARG A 62 10.81 5.04 -7.57
C ARG A 62 11.46 3.68 -7.55
N THR A 63 12.27 3.44 -6.51
CA THR A 63 12.88 2.14 -6.23
C THR A 63 12.59 1.70 -4.80
N PHE A 64 12.93 0.45 -4.47
CA PHE A 64 12.85 -0.05 -3.09
C PHE A 64 13.86 0.59 -2.12
N ASP A 65 14.73 1.50 -2.57
CA ASP A 65 15.56 2.34 -1.69
C ASP A 65 14.78 3.56 -1.17
N ASP A 66 13.67 3.92 -1.81
CA ASP A 66 12.83 5.07 -1.45
C ASP A 66 11.78 4.75 -0.37
N LEU A 67 11.65 3.48 0.04
CA LEU A 67 10.71 3.03 1.06
C LEU A 67 11.27 1.85 1.86
N ASP A 68 10.87 1.77 3.12
CA ASP A 68 11.11 0.61 3.99
C ASP A 68 9.81 0.06 4.58
N GLY A 69 8.66 0.59 4.17
CA GLY A 69 7.36 0.15 4.64
C GLY A 69 6.23 0.46 3.67
N ILE A 70 5.10 -0.20 3.92
CA ILE A 70 3.85 -0.06 3.16
C ILE A 70 2.69 0.20 4.10
N SER A 71 1.76 1.08 3.70
CA SER A 71 0.52 1.37 4.41
C SER A 71 -0.68 1.28 3.49
N VAL A 72 -1.81 0.85 4.05
CA VAL A 72 -3.14 1.08 3.50
C VAL A 72 -3.53 2.50 3.91
N TRP A 73 -3.29 3.47 3.04
CA TRP A 73 -3.30 4.88 3.39
C TRP A 73 -4.51 5.60 2.81
N CYS A 74 -5.27 6.29 3.66
CA CYS A 74 -6.37 7.15 3.26
C CYS A 74 -5.85 8.57 3.00
N VAL A 75 -5.65 8.92 1.73
CA VAL A 75 -5.04 10.18 1.27
C VAL A 75 -5.72 11.43 1.84
N PRO A 76 -7.06 11.56 1.80
CA PRO A 76 -7.73 12.83 2.13
C PRO A 76 -7.65 13.21 3.61
N VAL A 77 -7.44 12.23 4.49
CA VAL A 77 -7.40 12.44 5.95
C VAL A 77 -6.03 12.12 6.55
N SER A 78 -5.06 11.75 5.70
CA SER A 78 -3.69 11.43 6.11
C SER A 78 -3.63 10.40 7.24
N ALA A 79 -4.30 9.26 7.05
CA ALA A 79 -4.40 8.21 8.06
C ALA A 79 -4.09 6.82 7.50
N SER A 80 -3.36 6.02 8.28
CA SER A 80 -3.11 4.60 8.02
C SER A 80 -4.27 3.76 8.54
N PHE A 81 -4.74 2.82 7.74
CA PHE A 81 -5.70 1.77 8.13
C PHE A 81 -5.01 0.46 8.49
N GLY A 82 -3.67 0.46 8.44
CA GLY A 82 -2.82 -0.70 8.66
C GLY A 82 -1.53 -0.50 7.88
N ASP A 83 -0.42 -0.82 8.50
CA ASP A 83 0.91 -0.64 7.93
C ASP A 83 1.90 -1.66 8.46
N GLY A 84 3.04 -1.74 7.78
CA GLY A 84 4.14 -2.60 8.16
C GLY A 84 5.45 -2.17 7.53
N LEU A 85 6.55 -2.51 8.19
CA LEU A 85 7.91 -2.31 7.69
C LEU A 85 8.42 -3.61 7.06
N PHE A 86 9.16 -3.47 5.97
CA PHE A 86 9.92 -4.56 5.38
C PHE A 86 11.12 -4.86 6.26
N THR A 87 11.11 -6.03 6.90
CA THR A 87 12.30 -6.53 7.59
C THR A 87 13.14 -7.31 6.60
N ASN A 88 14.44 -7.00 6.53
CA ASN A 88 15.36 -7.92 5.87
C ASN A 88 15.35 -9.25 6.66
N PRO A 89 15.30 -10.41 5.99
CA PRO A 89 15.46 -11.69 6.66
C PRO A 89 16.80 -11.82 7.38
#